data_AF-A0A9P0GGW5-F1
#
_entry.id   AF-A0A9P0GGW5-F1
#
_cell.length_a   1.000
_cell.length_b   1.000
_cell.length_c   1.000
_cell.angle_alpha   90.00
_cell.angle_beta   90.00
_cell.angle_gamma   90.00
#
_symmetry.space_group_name_H-M   'P 1'
#
loop_
_entity.id
_entity.type
_entity.pdbx_description
1 polymer ?
#
loop_
_entity_poly.entity_id
_entity_poly.type
_entity_poly.pdbx_seq_one_letter_code
_entity_poly.pdbx_strand_id
1 'polypeptide(L)'
;MHYVVHTVKRLESIKITFPIRGYSYLECGKNMGLVNLKTRMKVPNDWYELLRNFRKNPNPFIAIEMKQSIVRDWTKFFKTKFVSKCPFPIQSIREIICQKDHSRLLSYRFSYSGT
;
A
#
# COMPACT_ATOMS: atom_id res chain seq x y z
N MET A 1 14.97 13.53 2.82
CA MET A 1 13.70 14.27 2.93
C MET A 1 13.96 15.78 2.90
N HIS A 2 14.65 16.34 3.88
CA HIS A 2 15.03 17.76 3.93
C HIS A 2 15.70 18.27 2.64
N TYR A 3 16.68 17.54 2.10
CA TYR A 3 17.36 17.93 0.85
C TYR A 3 16.40 18.13 -0.33
N VAL A 4 15.40 17.26 -0.50
CA VAL A 4 14.47 17.33 -1.63
C VAL A 4 13.49 18.51 -1.49
N VAL A 5 13.01 18.76 -0.27
CA VAL A 5 12.03 19.83 0.03
C VAL A 5 12.70 21.20 0.10
N HIS A 6 13.88 21.30 0.72
CA HIS A 6 14.51 22.59 1.03
C HIS A 6 15.71 22.94 0.13
N THR A 7 16.48 21.96 -0.34
CA THR A 7 17.64 22.22 -1.20
C THR A 7 17.25 22.17 -2.68
N VAL A 8 16.64 21.07 -3.12
CA VAL A 8 16.21 20.87 -4.52
C VAL A 8 14.87 21.59 -4.81
N LYS A 9 14.06 21.83 -3.77
CA LYS A 9 12.76 22.54 -3.84
C LYS A 9 11.78 21.96 -4.88
N ARG A 10 11.80 20.65 -5.09
CA ARG A 10 10.92 19.96 -6.05
C ARG A 10 9.56 19.56 -5.48
N LEU A 11 9.44 19.54 -4.15
CA LEU A 11 8.23 19.11 -3.44
C LEU A 11 7.94 20.10 -2.32
N GLU A 12 6.67 20.39 -2.08
CA GLU A 12 6.23 21.28 -1.00
C GLU A 12 6.20 20.57 0.36
N SER A 13 5.92 19.27 0.36
CA SER A 13 6.05 18.46 1.57
C SER A 13 6.35 17.01 1.24
N ILE A 14 6.93 16.31 2.21
CA ILE A 14 7.03 14.86 2.21
C ILE A 14 6.45 14.37 3.55
N LYS A 15 5.45 13.49 3.47
CA LYS A 15 4.85 12.80 4.61
C LYS A 15 5.11 11.31 4.48
N ILE A 16 5.71 10.72 5.51
CA ILE A 16 5.91 9.27 5.63
C ILE A 16 5.12 8.76 6.82
N THR A 17 4.21 7.83 6.58
CA THR A 17 3.47 7.11 7.61
C THR A 17 4.06 5.71 7.73
N PHE A 18 4.60 5.37 8.90
CA PHE A 18 5.21 4.06 9.18
C PHE A 18 4.17 3.12 9.78
N PRO A 19 3.58 2.19 9.03
CA PRO A 19 2.67 1.22 9.62
C PRO A 19 3.41 0.44 10.72
N ILE A 20 2.73 0.22 11.84
CA ILE A 20 3.24 -0.66 12.89
C ILE A 20 3.37 -2.07 12.28
N ARG A 21 4.55 -2.68 12.38
CA ARG A 21 4.79 -4.04 11.87
C ARG A 21 3.91 -5.04 12.64
N GLY A 22 2.72 -5.31 12.11
CA GLY A 22 1.85 -6.42 12.52
C GLY A 22 1.48 -7.37 11.37
N TYR A 23 1.88 -7.06 10.13
CA TYR A 23 1.29 -7.69 8.93
C TYR A 23 2.30 -8.33 7.96
N SER A 24 3.50 -8.67 8.43
CA SER A 24 4.56 -9.23 7.55
C SER A 24 4.71 -10.75 7.61
N TYR A 25 3.72 -11.47 8.16
CA TYR A 25 3.73 -12.94 8.18
C TYR A 25 2.41 -13.55 7.69
N LEU A 26 1.82 -12.98 6.64
CA LEU A 26 0.76 -13.67 5.90
C LEU A 26 1.37 -14.35 4.68
N GLU A 27 0.95 -15.57 4.39
CA GLU A 27 1.42 -16.39 3.26
C GLU A 27 1.35 -15.64 1.91
N CYS A 28 0.47 -14.64 1.78
CA CYS A 28 0.42 -13.73 0.62
C CYS A 28 1.76 -13.03 0.33
N GLY A 29 2.56 -12.70 1.35
CA GLY A 29 3.89 -12.10 1.17
C GLY A 29 4.89 -13.06 0.54
N LYS A 30 4.81 -14.37 0.87
CA LYS A 30 5.66 -15.40 0.26
C LYS A 30 5.39 -15.55 -1.23
N ASN A 31 4.12 -15.44 -1.64
CA ASN A 31 3.74 -15.52 -3.05
C ASN A 31 4.31 -14.35 -3.87
N MET A 32 4.40 -13.13 -3.31
CA MET A 32 5.04 -12.02 -4.01
C MET A 32 6.55 -12.21 -4.21
N GLY A 33 7.22 -13.00 -3.35
CA GLY A 33 8.64 -13.32 -3.49
C GLY A 33 8.97 -14.17 -4.73
N LEU A 34 7.97 -14.82 -5.32
CA LEU A 34 8.11 -15.64 -6.53
C LEU A 34 7.86 -14.83 -7.82
N VAL A 35 7.40 -13.58 -7.71
CA VAL A 35 7.23 -12.69 -8.87
C VAL A 35 8.60 -12.20 -9.33
N ASN A 36 8.96 -12.47 -10.59
CA ASN A 36 10.21 -11.97 -11.16
C ASN A 36 10.11 -10.47 -11.51
N LEU A 37 10.43 -9.62 -10.55
CA LEU A 37 10.43 -8.16 -10.71
C LEU A 37 11.52 -7.63 -11.64
N LYS A 38 12.47 -8.47 -12.09
CA LYS A 38 13.49 -8.07 -13.10
C LYS A 38 12.93 -8.07 -14.53
N THR A 39 11.71 -8.56 -14.72
CA THR A 39 11.05 -8.59 -16.02
C THR A 39 10.80 -7.16 -16.51
N ARG A 40 11.23 -6.86 -17.73
CA ARG A 40 11.04 -5.54 -18.33
C ARG A 40 9.56 -5.31 -18.63
N MET A 41 8.98 -4.27 -18.04
CA MET A 41 7.59 -3.87 -18.24
C MET A 41 7.58 -2.43 -18.77
N LYS A 42 6.84 -2.18 -19.84
CA LYS A 42 6.68 -0.86 -20.48
C LYS A 42 5.25 -0.35 -20.36
N VAL A 43 4.26 -1.24 -20.36
CA VAL A 43 2.84 -0.89 -20.31
C VAL A 43 2.12 -1.64 -19.19
N PRO A 44 0.98 -1.12 -18.69
CA PRO A 44 0.17 -1.80 -17.67
C PRO A 44 -0.23 -3.23 -18.05
N ASN A 45 -0.40 -3.54 -19.35
CA ASN A 45 -0.73 -4.89 -19.79
C ASN A 45 0.35 -5.93 -19.49
N ASP A 46 1.63 -5.53 -19.50
CA ASP A 46 2.75 -6.42 -19.19
C ASP A 46 2.65 -6.95 -17.75
N TRP A 47 2.06 -6.16 -16.84
CA TRP A 47 1.79 -6.58 -15.47
C TRP A 47 0.77 -7.72 -15.40
N TYR A 48 -0.29 -7.67 -16.21
CA TYR A 48 -1.29 -8.74 -16.22
C TYR A 48 -0.70 -10.05 -16.71
N GLU A 49 0.16 -10.01 -17.74
CA GLU A 49 0.85 -11.20 -18.25
C GLU A 49 1.84 -11.77 -17.23
N LEU A 50 2.65 -10.92 -16.60
CA LEU A 50 3.59 -11.32 -15.56
C LEU A 50 2.86 -12.02 -14.40
N LEU A 51 1.77 -11.42 -13.91
CA LEU A 51 0.98 -11.96 -12.81
C LEU A 51 0.25 -13.26 -13.20
N ARG A 52 -0.27 -13.35 -14.44
CA ARG A 52 -0.91 -14.56 -14.97
C ARG A 52 0.08 -15.73 -15.04
N ASN A 53 1.28 -15.48 -15.57
CA ASN A 53 2.32 -16.50 -15.68
C ASN A 53 2.84 -16.92 -14.30
N PHE A 54 2.99 -15.95 -13.39
CA PHE A 54 3.38 -16.23 -12.03
C PHE A 54 2.36 -17.13 -11.31
N ARG A 55 1.06 -16.83 -11.41
CA ARG A 55 0.00 -17.59 -10.74
C ARG A 55 -0.23 -19.01 -11.27
N LYS A 56 0.33 -19.36 -12.42
CA LYS A 56 0.35 -20.76 -12.91
C LYS A 56 1.27 -21.66 -12.09
N ASN A 57 2.19 -21.07 -11.30
CA ASN A 57 3.17 -21.80 -10.52
C ASN A 57 2.90 -21.63 -9.01
N PRO A 58 2.75 -22.74 -8.25
CA PRO A 58 2.86 -24.13 -8.69
C PRO A 58 1.61 -24.61 -9.47
N ASN A 59 1.82 -25.44 -10.50
CA ASN A 59 0.74 -26.18 -11.17
C ASN A 59 -0.04 -26.98 -10.10
N PRO A 60 -1.39 -26.93 -10.02
CA PRO A 60 -2.34 -26.84 -11.12
C PRO A 60 -3.33 -25.65 -11.06
N PHE A 61 -2.88 -24.44 -10.75
CA PHE A 61 -3.79 -23.29 -10.69
C PHE A 61 -4.18 -22.77 -12.08
N ILE A 62 -5.49 -22.68 -12.33
CA ILE A 62 -6.05 -22.06 -13.53
C ILE A 62 -6.29 -20.58 -13.23
N ALA A 63 -5.56 -19.69 -13.91
CA ALA A 63 -5.79 -18.26 -13.82
C ALA A 63 -7.02 -17.86 -14.64
N ILE A 64 -8.14 -17.57 -13.96
CA ILE A 64 -9.38 -17.11 -14.59
C ILE A 64 -9.39 -15.59 -14.63
N GLU A 65 -9.74 -15.02 -15.79
CA GLU A 65 -9.95 -13.58 -15.94
C GLU A 65 -11.23 -13.16 -15.21
N MET A 66 -11.07 -12.30 -14.20
CA MET A 66 -12.20 -11.87 -13.38
C MET A 66 -12.76 -10.54 -13.90
N LYS A 67 -14.06 -10.52 -14.19
CA LYS A 67 -14.81 -9.27 -14.35
C LYS A 67 -15.18 -8.74 -12.97
N GLN A 68 -15.25 -7.41 -12.82
CA GLN A 68 -15.65 -6.79 -11.56
C GLN A 68 -17.06 -7.24 -11.12
N SER A 69 -17.93 -7.60 -12.06
CA SER A 69 -19.25 -8.17 -11.80
C SER A 69 -19.23 -9.54 -11.12
N ILE A 70 -18.12 -10.28 -11.18
CA ILE A 70 -17.95 -11.59 -10.53
C ILE A 70 -17.55 -11.43 -9.07
N VAL A 71 -16.82 -10.35 -8.77
CA VAL A 71 -16.43 -10.02 -7.40
C VAL A 71 -17.64 -9.34 -6.75
N ARG A 72 -18.10 -9.86 -5.62
CA ARG A 72 -19.15 -9.19 -4.84
C ARG A 72 -18.71 -7.75 -4.57
N ASP A 73 -19.65 -6.81 -4.64
CA ASP A 73 -19.41 -5.44 -4.20
C ASP A 73 -19.21 -5.44 -2.68
N TRP A 74 -17.98 -5.77 -2.28
CA TRP A 74 -17.55 -5.84 -0.90
C TRP A 74 -17.68 -4.49 -0.24
N THR A 75 -17.46 -3.39 -0.97
CA THR A 75 -17.66 -2.04 -0.45
C THR A 75 -19.12 -1.85 -0.01
N LYS A 76 -20.10 -2.16 -0.88
CA LYS A 76 -21.52 -2.08 -0.54
C LYS A 76 -21.91 -3.08 0.57
N PHE A 77 -21.40 -4.31 0.51
CA PHE A 77 -21.68 -5.35 1.50
C PHE A 77 -21.12 -5.01 2.89
N PHE A 78 -19.93 -4.41 2.95
CA PHE A 78 -19.26 -4.07 4.20
C PHE A 78 -19.70 -2.73 4.76
N LYS A 79 -20.21 -1.80 3.93
CA LYS A 79 -20.86 -0.57 4.40
C LYS A 79 -22.01 -0.84 5.37
N THR A 80 -22.73 -1.97 5.23
CA THR A 80 -23.81 -2.34 6.16
C THR A 80 -23.33 -3.06 7.42
N LYS A 81 -22.07 -3.53 7.44
CA LYS A 81 -21.52 -4.37 8.52
C LYS A 81 -20.51 -3.65 9.40
N PHE A 82 -19.79 -2.68 8.87
CA PHE A 82 -18.78 -1.94 9.62
C PHE A 82 -19.21 -0.49 9.82
N VAL A 83 -18.95 0.02 11.02
CA VAL A 83 -19.10 1.43 11.35
C VAL A 83 -18.00 2.24 10.66
N SER A 84 -18.33 3.47 10.23
CA SER A 84 -17.37 4.38 9.59
C SER A 84 -16.21 4.78 10.51
N LYS A 85 -16.43 4.74 11.83
CA LYS A 85 -15.43 5.03 12.86
C LYS A 85 -15.17 3.79 13.70
N CYS A 86 -13.91 3.39 13.82
CA CYS A 86 -13.49 2.26 14.63
C CYS A 86 -13.96 2.44 16.10
N PRO A 87 -14.72 1.49 16.67
CA PRO A 87 -15.32 1.65 18.00
C PRO A 87 -14.33 1.38 19.15
N PHE A 88 -13.13 0.93 18.83
CA PHE A 88 -12.05 0.69 19.79
C PHE A 88 -10.83 1.55 19.44
N PRO A 89 -9.98 1.87 20.43
CA PRO A 89 -8.77 2.64 20.20
C PRO A 89 -7.85 1.91 19.21
N ILE A 90 -7.52 2.59 18.11
CA ILE A 90 -6.55 2.09 17.13
C ILE A 90 -5.14 2.38 17.69
N GLN A 91 -4.24 1.42 17.54
CA GLN A 91 -2.85 1.64 17.91
C GLN A 91 -2.26 2.79 17.08
N SER A 92 -1.61 3.72 17.76
CA SER A 92 -1.16 4.94 17.13
C SER A 92 0.10 4.73 16.28
N ILE A 93 0.03 5.22 15.05
CA ILE A 93 1.05 5.05 14.02
C ILE A 93 2.05 6.19 14.07
N ARG A 94 3.30 5.91 13.69
CA ARG A 94 4.38 6.90 13.60
C ARG A 94 4.31 7.62 12.25
N GLU A 95 4.30 8.94 12.28
CA GLU A 95 4.30 9.78 11.09
C GLU A 95 5.43 10.81 11.16
N ILE A 96 6.17 10.95 10.06
CA ILE A 96 7.22 11.96 9.88
C ILE A 96 6.78 12.90 8.75
N ILE A 97 6.75 14.19 9.03
CA ILE A 97 6.36 15.22 8.06
C ILE A 97 7.50 16.25 7.95
N CYS A 98 7.90 16.52 6.71
CA CYS A 98 8.79 17.62 6.34
C CYS A 98 8.02 18.55 5.41
N GLN A 99 7.87 19.82 5.79
CA GLN A 99 7.10 20.83 5.06
C GLN A 99 8.01 21.99 4.68
N LYS A 100 7.79 22.57 3.50
CA LYS A 100 8.56 23.71 2.96
C LYS A 100 8.64 24.89 3.93
N ASP A 101 7.55 25.17 4.64
CA ASP A 101 7.41 26.36 5.51
C ASP A 101 8.29 26.30 6.76
N HIS A 102 8.72 25.10 7.16
CA HIS A 102 9.51 24.90 8.38
C HIS A 102 10.81 24.14 8.08
N SER A 103 11.74 24.79 7.40
CA SER A 103 13.01 24.18 6.94
C SER A 103 13.89 23.58 8.03
N ARG A 104 13.78 24.08 9.27
CA ARG A 104 14.54 23.56 10.41
C ARG A 104 13.77 22.54 11.26
N LEU A 105 12.53 22.23 10.89
CA LEU A 105 11.65 21.41 11.70
C LEU A 105 11.24 20.14 10.95
N LEU A 106 11.45 19.01 11.61
CA LEU A 106 10.89 17.73 11.21
C LEU A 106 9.79 17.37 12.20
N SER A 107 8.55 17.37 11.75
CA SER A 107 7.41 17.02 12.60
C SER A 107 7.35 15.51 12.75
N TYR A 108 7.35 15.04 14.00
CA TYR A 108 7.23 13.63 14.33
C TYR A 108 5.99 13.40 15.19
N ARG A 109 5.05 12.57 14.72
CA ARG A 109 3.81 12.22 15.42
C ARG A 109 3.81 10.75 15.81
N PHE A 110 3.50 10.47 17.07
CA PHE A 110 3.28 9.11 17.58
C PHE A 110 1.80 8.74 17.67
N SER A 111 0.89 9.69 17.50
CA SER A 111 -0.55 9.57 17.79
C SER A 111 -1.44 9.42 16.54
N TYR A 112 -0.87 9.22 15.34
CA TYR A 112 -1.66 9.20 14.11
C TYR A 112 -2.49 7.92 13.99
N SER A 113 -3.83 8.03 13.99
CA SER A 113 -4.74 6.89 13.97
C SER A 113 -5.45 6.64 12.63
N GLY A 114 -5.02 7.30 11.54
CA GLY A 114 -5.48 7.02 10.17
C GLY A 114 -6.98 7.25 9.87
N THR A 115 -7.76 7.67 10.87
CA THR A 115 -9.19 8.03 10.79
C THR A 115 -9.39 9.44 10.26
#